data_AF-A0A0E9N054-F1
#
_entry.id   AF-A0A0E9N054-F1
#
_cell.length_a   1.000
_cell.length_b   1.000
_cell.length_c   1.000
_cell.angle_alpha   90.00
_cell.angle_beta   90.00
_cell.angle_gamma   90.00
#
_symmetry.space_group_name_H-M   'P 1'
#
loop_
_entity.id
_entity.type
_entity.pdbx_description
1 polymer ?
#
loop_
_entity_poly.entity_id
_entity_poly.type
_entity_poly.pdbx_seq_one_letter_code
_entity_poly.pdbx_strand_id
1 'polypeptide(L)' 'MIYIFKTSVRTKNQVKQLRPAINQLLPGEKWNFDLQDCDRILRIDSDEDIVTEITGLLQDHLFVCEELE' A
#
# COMPACT_ATOMS: atom_id res chain seq x y z
N MET A 1 7.33 12.44 2.31
CA MET A 1 8.19 11.40 2.96
C MET A 1 7.91 10.06 2.28
N ILE A 2 8.89 9.15 2.17
CA ILE A 2 8.66 7.87 1.48
C ILE A 2 8.42 6.77 2.51
N TYR A 3 7.21 6.20 2.49
CA TYR A 3 6.84 5.04 3.26
C TYR A 3 6.95 3.78 2.40
N ILE A 4 7.51 2.72 2.98
CA ILE A 4 7.72 1.44 2.32
C ILE A 4 7.03 0.36 3.15
N PHE A 5 6.17 -0.42 2.52
CA PHE A 5 5.45 -1.51 3.17
C PHE A 5 5.69 -2.82 2.45
N LYS A 6 5.91 -3.88 3.20
CA LYS A 6 5.84 -5.26 2.73
C LYS A 6 4.38 -5.69 2.68
N THR A 7 3.92 -6.23 1.54
CA THR A 7 2.51 -6.60 1.38
C THR A 7 2.31 -8.03 0.86
N SER A 8 1.12 -8.60 1.06
CA SER A 8 0.75 -9.87 0.42
C SER A 8 0.18 -9.70 -1.00
N VAL A 9 0.16 -8.47 -1.54
CA VAL A 9 -0.41 -8.15 -2.86
C VAL A 9 0.50 -8.71 -3.95
N ARG A 10 -0.02 -9.67 -4.74
CA ARG A 10 0.77 -10.44 -5.73
C ARG A 10 0.43 -10.10 -7.17
N THR A 11 -0.77 -9.58 -7.41
CA THR A 11 -1.32 -9.48 -8.77
C THR A 11 -1.84 -8.10 -9.07
N LYS A 12 -1.78 -7.72 -10.35
CA LYS A 12 -2.38 -6.46 -10.84
C LYS A 12 -3.89 -6.40 -10.57
N ASN A 13 -4.57 -7.54 -10.46
CA ASN A 13 -6.00 -7.58 -10.16
C ASN A 13 -6.29 -7.18 -8.71
N GLN A 14 -5.48 -7.66 -7.76
CA GLN A 14 -5.55 -7.22 -6.35
C GLN A 14 -5.20 -5.74 -6.21
N VAL A 15 -4.20 -5.25 -6.95
CA VAL A 15 -3.91 -3.81 -7.00
C VAL A 15 -5.11 -3.02 -7.49
N LYS A 16 -5.80 -3.47 -8.56
CA LYS A 16 -7.01 -2.82 -9.06
C LYS A 16 -8.14 -2.81 -8.03
N GLN A 17 -8.25 -3.85 -7.21
CA GLN A 17 -9.23 -3.92 -6.12
C GLN A 17 -8.93 -2.93 -5.00
N LEU A 18 -7.66 -2.77 -4.61
CA LEU A 18 -7.23 -1.87 -3.54
C LEU A 18 -7.14 -0.41 -4.00
N ARG A 19 -6.87 -0.17 -5.28
CA ARG A 19 -6.71 1.17 -5.87
C ARG A 19 -7.79 2.18 -5.47
N PRO A 20 -9.10 1.90 -5.57
CA PRO A 20 -10.12 2.86 -5.17
C PRO A 20 -10.04 3.21 -3.67
N ALA A 21 -9.80 2.23 -2.81
CA ALA A 21 -9.69 2.45 -1.37
C ALA A 21 -8.44 3.27 -1.02
N ILE A 22 -7.27 2.92 -1.60
CA ILE A 22 -6.02 3.68 -1.38
C ILE A 22 -6.15 5.10 -1.93
N ASN A 23 -6.77 5.30 -3.10
CA ASN A 23 -6.97 6.63 -3.66
C ASN A 23 -7.96 7.50 -2.86
N GLN A 24 -8.92 6.87 -2.18
CA GLN A 24 -9.85 7.56 -1.30
C GLN A 24 -9.17 7.97 0.00
N LEU A 25 -8.31 7.11 0.54
CA LEU A 25 -7.53 7.37 1.74
C LEU A 25 -6.44 8.43 1.49
N LEU A 26 -5.74 8.33 0.35
CA LEU A 26 -4.59 9.16 -0.01
C LEU A 26 -4.90 9.96 -1.29
N PRO A 27 -5.79 10.97 -1.21
CA PRO A 27 -6.21 11.73 -2.38
C PRO A 27 -5.07 12.59 -2.92
N GLY A 28 -4.57 12.23 -4.10
CA GLY A 28 -3.54 13.00 -4.81
C GLY A 28 -2.11 12.60 -4.47
N GLU A 29 -1.91 11.63 -3.59
CA GLU A 29 -0.58 11.09 -3.29
C GLU A 29 -0.10 10.10 -4.34
N LYS A 30 1.23 9.93 -4.40
CA LYS A 30 1.85 8.97 -5.31
C LYS A 30 2.14 7.68 -4.57
N TRP A 31 1.59 6.58 -5.07
CA TRP A 31 1.90 5.26 -4.57
C TRP A 31 2.09 4.26 -5.70
N ASN A 32 2.85 3.19 -5.42
CA ASN A 32 3.10 2.12 -6.38
C ASN A 32 3.31 0.77 -5.67
N PHE A 33 2.73 -0.29 -6.25
CA PHE A 33 3.09 -1.66 -5.88
C PHE A 33 4.20 -2.18 -6.80
N ASP A 34 5.31 -2.58 -6.21
CA ASP A 34 6.32 -3.40 -6.85
C ASP A 34 5.96 -4.88 -6.71
N LEU A 35 5.26 -5.40 -7.72
CA LEU A 35 4.87 -6.81 -7.78
C LEU A 35 6.00 -7.73 -8.24
N GLN A 36 7.10 -7.17 -8.77
CA GLN A 36 8.26 -7.95 -9.22
C GLN A 36 9.24 -8.19 -8.08
N ASP A 37 9.20 -7.34 -7.07
CA ASP A 37 9.95 -7.52 -5.83
C ASP A 37 9.49 -8.80 -5.09
N CYS A 38 10.46 -9.58 -4.62
CA CYS A 38 10.20 -10.80 -3.83
C CYS A 38 9.36 -10.50 -2.58
N ASP A 39 9.56 -9.32 -1.99
CA ASP A 39 8.88 -8.85 -0.79
C ASP A 39 7.55 -8.14 -1.10
N ARG A 40 7.20 -7.91 -2.37
CA ARG A 40 5.91 -7.32 -2.79
C ARG A 40 5.65 -5.98 -2.10
N ILE A 41 6.48 -5.03 -2.47
CA ILE A 41 6.58 -3.75 -1.79
C ILE A 41 5.49 -2.78 -2.27
N LEU A 42 4.85 -2.08 -1.33
CA LEU A 42 4.06 -0.89 -1.58
C LEU A 42 4.89 0.33 -1.17
N ARG A 43 5.09 1.27 -2.09
CA ARG A 43 5.76 2.55 -1.81
C ARG A 43 4.75 3.67 -1.89
N ILE A 44 4.76 4.57 -0.91
CA ILE A 44 3.84 5.70 -0.82
C ILE A 44 4.67 6.95 -0.53
N ASP A 45 4.42 8.01 -1.29
CA ASP A 45 4.98 9.35 -1.08
C ASP A 45 3.89 10.23 -0.46
N SER A 46 4.00 10.43 0.85
CA SER A 46 3.06 11.20 1.67
C SER A 46 3.82 12.10 2.63
N ASP A 47 3.30 13.30 2.89
CA ASP A 47 3.82 14.20 3.91
C ASP A 47 3.13 14.00 5.27
N GLU A 48 2.10 13.15 5.34
CA GLU A 48 1.40 12.78 6.56
C GLU A 48 1.82 11.38 7.04
N ASP A 49 1.61 11.10 8.32
CA ASP A 49 1.81 9.76 8.87
C ASP A 49 0.61 8.87 8.50
N ILE A 50 0.83 8.01 7.51
CA ILE A 50 -0.19 7.17 6.86
C ILE A 50 -0.07 5.69 7.23
N VAL A 51 0.85 5.36 8.15
CA VAL A 51 1.23 3.98 8.48
C VAL A 51 0.03 3.19 9.00
N THR A 52 -0.71 3.77 9.94
CA THR A 52 -1.83 3.10 10.61
C THR A 52 -3.00 2.89 9.66
N GLU A 53 -3.29 3.91 8.86
CA GLU A 53 -4.38 3.96 7.89
C GLU A 53 -4.17 2.95 6.78
N ILE A 54 -2.96 2.90 6.19
CA ILE A 54 -2.64 1.96 5.12
C ILE A 54 -2.58 0.52 5.64
N THR A 55 -2.02 0.32 6.82
CA THR A 55 -1.96 -1.02 7.44
C THR A 55 -3.37 -1.54 7.73
N GLY A 56 -4.24 -0.70 8.32
CA GLY A 56 -5.64 -1.04 8.57
C GLY A 56 -6.40 -1.32 7.28
N LEU A 57 -6.26 -0.46 6.26
CA LEU A 57 -6.91 -0.64 4.97
C LEU A 57 -6.54 -1.98 4.32
N LEU A 58 -5.25 -2.35 4.30
CA LEU A 58 -4.85 -3.62 3.70
C LEU A 58 -5.39 -4.81 4.51
N GLN A 59 -5.37 -4.73 5.84
CA GLN A 59 -5.91 -5.77 6.73
C GLN A 59 -7.42 -5.97 6.55
N ASP A 60 -8.20 -4.88 6.42
CA ASP A 60 -9.64 -4.91 6.15
C ASP A 60 -9.97 -5.60 4.82
N HIS A 61 -9.06 -5.51 3.86
CA HIS A 61 -9.15 -6.18 2.57
C HIS A 61 -8.52 -7.60 2.57
N LEU A 62 -8.19 -8.14 3.74
CA LEU A 62 -7.57 -9.47 3.95
C LEU A 62 -6.15 -9.61 3.35
N PHE A 63 -5.41 -8.50 3.29
CA PHE A 63 -4.00 -8.47 2.92
C PHE A 63 -3.10 -8.27 4.13
N VAL A 64 -1.88 -8.81 4.05
CA VAL A 64 -0.81 -8.50 5.00
C VAL A 64 -0.18 -7.19 4.57
N CYS A 65 0.08 -6.32 5.55
CA CYS A 65 0.81 -5.07 5.40
C CYS A 65 1.69 -4.88 6.62
N GLU A 66 2.98 -4.65 6.40
CA GLU A 66 3.97 -4.41 7.44
C GLU A 66 4.86 -3.27 6.96
N GLU A 67 5.02 -2.22 7.76
CA GLU A 67 5.94 -1.13 7.47
C GLU A 67 7.39 -1.62 7.51
N LEU A 68 8.21 -1.15 6.58
CA LEU A 68 9.65 -1.38 6.53
C LEU A 68 10.38 -0.04 6.74
N GLU A 69 11.45 -0.06 7.54
CA GLU A 69 12.39 1.06 7.72
C GLU A 69 13.38 1.22 6.56
#